data_AF-D0N7X8-F1
#
_entry.id   AF-D0N7X8-F1
#
_cell.length_a   1.000
_cell.length_b   1.000
_cell.length_c   1.000
_cell.angle_alpha   90.00
_cell.angle_beta   90.00
_cell.angle_gamma   90.00
#
_symmetry.space_group_name_H-M   'P 1'
#
loop_
_entity.id
_entity.type
_entity.pdbx_description
1 polymer ?
#
loop_
_entity_poly.entity_id
_entity_poly.type
_entity_poly.pdbx_seq_one_letter_code
_entity_poly.pdbx_strand_id
1 'polypeptide(L)'
;MRGRRHRVLLVTLAICCGFLIEEVQGACPSKCNRHGTCGSDNICTCFPGYTGYDCNSRACPKGAPWVDFATGQDSVRAVAQECSNRGLCNRSNGKCECDTGFAGPACERLQLCRTNCNGHGKCMSMRAMAATKNDYNLFYSATYDTPWDADRIFGCVCDHGYTGADCSLRQCPYGDDPISTGQVDEVQSVSCLCNGCTGTFTLSFRGETTRPLVGSVDTAATLKAALEDLITIRGVSVTLNGGATLCDSDGVSAIITFTYEHGDVPALVIASSLSGGTSFLTVETDGTQAAYGPTPPLTERGTKEWLECSGRGNCNTLIGLCACAAGFGPSNVGLGASGNILDCGHYSGSGLTTCAGITGSVTRCYNHGRCQGAPFYRCLCDEGHRGYDCSQPQCPTGRAWVEEAVANNVAHNSVVQCSNAGLCNSAGICRCLPGFGGAACNRMSCPTSNGAVCSNRGTCRTLRELAALTPTSTFTAAGFVYGSDPNALSTWDADMSQGCYCDKVPLDRGKNVRYSGYSCSKTPCPSGDDPWTTNQVDEVQSVSCSADGGSFTLSFRGETTLPIPFSASTATVKSALERLLT
;
A
#
# COMPACT_ATOMS: atom_id res chain seq x y z
N MET A 1 -40.52 -6.54 -93.56
CA MET A 1 -39.97 -5.49 -92.67
C MET A 1 -40.77 -5.54 -91.37
N ARG A 2 -40.30 -5.66 -90.12
CA ARG A 2 -39.01 -5.88 -89.44
C ARG A 2 -39.20 -7.16 -88.59
N GLY A 3 -38.29 -8.14 -88.67
CA GLY A 3 -38.39 -9.40 -87.93
C GLY A 3 -37.44 -9.45 -86.74
N ARG A 4 -37.99 -9.36 -85.52
CA ARG A 4 -37.32 -9.59 -84.23
C ARG A 4 -36.67 -10.98 -84.19
N ARG A 5 -35.42 -11.07 -83.72
CA ARG A 5 -34.78 -12.32 -83.30
C ARG A 5 -35.06 -12.58 -81.82
N HIS A 6 -35.56 -13.77 -81.48
CA HIS A 6 -35.50 -14.35 -80.14
C HIS A 6 -34.91 -15.77 -80.21
N ARG A 7 -34.18 -16.08 -79.14
CA ARG A 7 -33.26 -17.20 -78.90
C ARG A 7 -33.96 -18.54 -78.68
N VAL A 8 -33.27 -19.63 -78.98
CA VAL A 8 -33.24 -20.92 -78.22
C VAL A 8 -31.84 -21.52 -78.46
N LEU A 9 -30.91 -21.47 -77.50
CA LEU A 9 -30.60 -22.43 -76.42
C LEU A 9 -30.09 -23.81 -76.90
N LEU A 10 -28.79 -24.05 -76.72
CA LEU A 10 -28.19 -25.39 -76.73
C LEU A 10 -27.23 -25.48 -75.54
N VAL A 11 -27.60 -26.36 -74.61
CA VAL A 11 -26.95 -26.63 -73.33
C VAL A 11 -25.75 -27.55 -73.57
N THR A 12 -24.56 -27.14 -73.14
CA THR A 12 -23.39 -28.02 -73.02
C THR A 12 -23.08 -28.21 -71.54
N LEU A 13 -23.18 -29.46 -71.10
CA LEU A 13 -22.98 -29.92 -69.74
C LEU A 13 -21.47 -30.09 -69.49
N ALA A 14 -20.83 -29.09 -68.87
CA ALA A 14 -19.45 -29.20 -68.42
C ALA A 14 -19.43 -29.77 -66.99
N ILE A 15 -19.02 -31.03 -66.85
CA ILE A 15 -18.73 -31.66 -65.56
C ILE A 15 -17.46 -31.01 -65.02
N CYS A 16 -17.62 -29.98 -64.18
CA CYS A 16 -16.52 -29.41 -63.41
C CYS A 16 -16.28 -30.35 -62.23
N CYS A 17 -15.23 -31.17 -62.34
CA CYS A 17 -14.74 -32.03 -61.27
C CYS A 17 -14.18 -31.13 -60.15
N GLY A 18 -15.07 -30.69 -59.26
CA GLY A 18 -14.68 -30.00 -58.04
C GLY A 18 -14.04 -31.02 -57.11
N PHE A 19 -12.71 -31.04 -57.07
CA PHE A 19 -11.98 -31.63 -55.96
C PHE A 19 -12.47 -30.95 -54.68
N LEU A 20 -13.32 -31.64 -53.93
CA LEU A 20 -13.51 -31.34 -52.51
C LEU A 20 -12.15 -31.64 -51.87
N ILE A 21 -11.38 -30.58 -51.62
CA ILE A 21 -10.32 -30.66 -50.63
C ILE A 21 -11.09 -30.79 -49.31
N GLU A 22 -11.40 -32.03 -48.91
CA GLU A 22 -11.75 -32.30 -47.52
C GLU A 22 -10.52 -31.90 -46.72
N GLU A 23 -10.58 -30.72 -46.07
CA GLU A 23 -9.69 -30.46 -44.94
C GLU A 23 -9.88 -31.64 -43.99
N VAL A 24 -8.84 -32.46 -43.86
CA VAL A 24 -8.76 -33.51 -42.85
C VAL A 24 -8.81 -32.78 -41.50
N GLN A 25 -10.02 -32.55 -40.99
CA GLN A 25 -10.21 -32.03 -39.65
C GLN A 25 -9.58 -33.06 -38.71
N GLY A 26 -8.50 -32.68 -38.02
CA GLY A 26 -7.90 -33.52 -36.99
C GLY A 26 -8.98 -34.02 -36.03
N ALA A 27 -8.79 -35.22 -35.48
CA ALA A 27 -9.69 -35.83 -34.51
C ALA A 27 -9.52 -35.17 -33.13
N CYS A 28 -9.75 -33.87 -33.04
CA CYS A 28 -9.56 -33.13 -31.80
C CYS A 28 -10.63 -33.51 -30.74
N PRO A 29 -10.23 -33.59 -29.46
CA PRO A 29 -11.13 -33.82 -28.34
C PRO A 29 -12.33 -32.86 -28.37
N SER A 30 -13.55 -33.41 -28.32
CA SER A 30 -14.81 -32.67 -28.30
C SER A 30 -14.94 -31.59 -29.40
N LYS A 31 -14.21 -31.74 -30.52
CA LYS A 31 -14.11 -30.72 -31.58
C LYS A 31 -13.74 -29.34 -31.03
N CYS A 32 -12.80 -29.31 -30.08
CA CYS A 32 -12.35 -28.12 -29.35
C CYS A 32 -13.50 -27.32 -28.71
N ASN A 33 -14.62 -27.99 -28.39
CA ASN A 33 -15.85 -27.40 -27.86
C ASN A 33 -16.35 -26.16 -28.63
N ARG A 34 -16.02 -26.04 -29.92
CA ARG A 34 -16.26 -24.83 -30.75
C ARG A 34 -15.61 -23.55 -30.23
N HIS A 35 -14.67 -23.67 -29.30
CA HIS A 35 -13.90 -22.58 -28.71
C HIS A 35 -12.42 -22.64 -29.12
N GLY A 36 -12.11 -23.32 -30.22
CA GLY A 36 -10.76 -23.39 -30.77
C GLY A 36 -10.76 -23.98 -32.17
N THR A 37 -9.59 -23.97 -32.80
CA THR A 37 -9.31 -24.63 -34.06
C THR A 37 -8.54 -25.91 -33.83
N CYS A 38 -8.87 -26.96 -34.59
CA CYS A 38 -8.19 -28.24 -34.51
C CYS A 38 -6.99 -28.27 -35.45
N GLY A 39 -5.79 -28.52 -34.90
CA GLY A 39 -4.58 -28.75 -35.68
C GLY A 39 -4.54 -30.13 -36.33
N SER A 40 -3.65 -30.31 -37.30
CA SER A 40 -3.38 -31.61 -37.95
C SER A 40 -2.74 -32.64 -37.02
N ASP A 41 -2.19 -32.18 -35.90
CA ASP A 41 -1.64 -32.95 -34.78
C ASP A 41 -2.70 -33.37 -33.75
N ASN A 42 -3.98 -33.11 -34.02
CA ASN A 42 -5.11 -33.33 -33.10
C ASN A 42 -5.06 -32.47 -31.82
N ILE A 43 -4.28 -31.38 -31.84
CA ILE A 43 -4.20 -30.44 -30.72
C ILE A 43 -5.17 -29.29 -30.96
N CYS A 44 -5.94 -28.95 -29.93
CA CYS A 44 -6.80 -27.78 -29.95
C CYS A 44 -6.01 -26.50 -29.66
N THR A 45 -6.05 -25.55 -30.60
CA THR A 45 -5.62 -24.16 -30.35
C THR A 45 -6.83 -23.35 -29.93
N CYS A 46 -6.91 -22.98 -28.66
CA CYS A 46 -8.07 -22.29 -28.10
C CYS A 46 -8.16 -20.83 -28.54
N PHE A 47 -9.38 -20.36 -28.75
CA PHE A 47 -9.68 -18.95 -28.96
C PHE A 47 -9.40 -18.14 -27.68
N PRO A 48 -9.14 -16.83 -27.80
CA PRO A 48 -8.95 -15.95 -26.64
C PRO A 48 -10.06 -16.12 -25.60
N GLY A 49 -9.68 -16.27 -24.33
CA GLY A 49 -10.60 -16.49 -23.22
C GLY A 49 -10.92 -17.96 -22.93
N TYR A 50 -10.38 -18.91 -23.68
CA TYR A 50 -10.51 -20.35 -23.45
C TYR A 50 -9.14 -21.03 -23.31
N THR A 51 -9.13 -22.16 -22.60
CA THR A 51 -7.93 -22.94 -22.29
C THR A 51 -8.29 -24.40 -22.02
N GLY A 52 -7.27 -25.23 -21.75
CA GLY A 52 -7.39 -26.67 -21.60
C GLY A 52 -7.23 -27.41 -22.94
N TYR A 53 -7.09 -28.73 -22.86
CA TYR A 53 -6.78 -29.59 -24.01
C TYR A 53 -7.91 -29.66 -25.05
N ASP A 54 -9.15 -29.35 -24.66
CA ASP A 54 -10.35 -29.36 -25.51
C ASP A 54 -11.02 -27.98 -25.60
N CYS A 55 -10.39 -26.93 -25.07
CA CYS A 55 -10.93 -25.56 -25.01
C CYS A 55 -12.28 -25.40 -24.30
N ASN A 56 -12.67 -26.34 -23.44
CA ASN A 56 -13.91 -26.21 -22.67
C ASN A 56 -13.79 -25.18 -21.52
N SER A 57 -12.59 -25.02 -20.96
CA SER A 57 -12.37 -24.21 -19.77
C SER A 57 -12.14 -22.74 -20.13
N ARG A 58 -12.64 -21.81 -19.32
CA ARG A 58 -12.30 -20.39 -19.44
C ARG A 58 -10.88 -20.11 -18.94
N ALA A 59 -10.17 -19.27 -19.67
CA ALA A 59 -8.92 -18.66 -19.23
C ALA A 59 -9.23 -17.49 -18.30
N CYS A 60 -8.54 -17.40 -17.17
CA CYS A 60 -8.61 -16.23 -16.31
C CYS A 60 -7.54 -15.21 -16.67
N PRO A 61 -7.76 -13.93 -16.34
CA PRO A 61 -6.76 -12.90 -16.58
C PRO A 61 -5.48 -13.19 -15.80
N LYS A 62 -4.35 -12.79 -16.38
CA LYS A 62 -3.02 -12.92 -15.79
C LYS A 62 -2.50 -11.54 -15.41
N GLY A 63 -1.75 -11.47 -14.33
CA GLY A 63 -1.09 -10.26 -13.86
C GLY A 63 0.27 -10.59 -13.24
N ALA A 64 1.09 -9.57 -12.98
CA ALA A 64 2.34 -9.80 -12.26
C ALA A 64 2.04 -10.44 -10.90
N PRO A 65 2.72 -11.54 -10.53
CA PRO A 65 2.39 -12.29 -9.32
C PRO A 65 2.76 -11.49 -8.07
N TRP A 66 1.98 -11.64 -7.00
CA TRP A 66 2.36 -11.16 -5.66
C TRP A 66 3.50 -11.97 -5.07
N VAL A 67 3.46 -13.28 -5.30
CA VAL A 67 4.51 -14.20 -4.90
C VAL A 67 4.64 -15.29 -5.96
N ASP A 68 5.88 -15.55 -6.37
CA ASP A 68 6.25 -16.63 -7.27
C ASP A 68 7.71 -17.02 -7.05
N PHE A 69 8.15 -18.09 -7.70
CA PHE A 69 9.55 -18.46 -7.78
C PHE A 69 10.36 -17.43 -8.58
N ALA A 70 11.63 -17.28 -8.20
CA ALA A 70 12.51 -16.31 -8.85
C ALA A 70 12.93 -16.78 -10.24
N THR A 71 12.83 -15.90 -11.24
CA THR A 71 13.30 -16.16 -12.62
C THR A 71 14.70 -15.60 -12.87
N GLY A 72 15.24 -14.88 -11.90
CA GLY A 72 16.55 -14.23 -11.91
C GLY A 72 16.83 -13.57 -10.55
N GLN A 73 18.01 -12.97 -10.39
CA GLN A 73 18.32 -12.15 -9.20
C GLN A 73 17.30 -11.01 -9.08
N ASP A 74 16.74 -10.87 -7.88
CA ASP A 74 15.71 -9.87 -7.56
C ASP A 74 14.50 -9.84 -8.53
N SER A 75 14.23 -10.95 -9.22
CA SER A 75 13.21 -11.05 -10.27
C SER A 75 12.17 -12.13 -9.97
N VAL A 76 11.10 -11.75 -9.28
CA VAL A 76 9.98 -12.63 -8.90
C VAL A 76 8.66 -12.26 -9.58
N ARG A 77 8.67 -11.22 -10.43
CA ARG A 77 7.46 -10.63 -11.06
C ARG A 77 7.49 -10.59 -12.59
N ALA A 78 8.55 -11.11 -13.20
CA ALA A 78 8.76 -11.00 -14.64
C ALA A 78 7.75 -11.78 -15.49
N VAL A 79 7.17 -12.86 -14.94
CA VAL A 79 6.21 -13.72 -15.66
C VAL A 79 4.82 -13.53 -15.07
N ALA A 80 3.87 -13.10 -15.91
CA ALA A 80 2.49 -12.91 -15.49
C ALA A 80 1.81 -14.26 -15.18
N GLN A 81 1.17 -14.34 -14.01
CA GLN A 81 0.50 -15.54 -13.52
C GLN A 81 -1.02 -15.37 -13.49
N GLU A 82 -1.73 -16.47 -13.67
CA GLU A 82 -3.18 -16.51 -13.56
C GLU A 82 -3.62 -16.02 -12.18
N CYS A 83 -4.52 -15.03 -12.16
CA CYS A 83 -4.97 -14.39 -10.93
C CYS A 83 -3.82 -13.86 -10.05
N SER A 84 -2.70 -13.43 -10.65
CA SER A 84 -1.52 -12.87 -9.95
C SER A 84 -1.01 -13.76 -8.82
N ASN A 85 -1.20 -15.08 -8.97
CA ASN A 85 -0.96 -16.08 -7.94
C ASN A 85 -1.71 -15.81 -6.62
N ARG A 86 -2.80 -15.05 -6.59
CA ARG A 86 -3.53 -14.63 -5.37
C ARG A 86 -5.04 -14.69 -5.52
N GLY A 87 -5.51 -15.78 -6.14
CA GLY A 87 -6.93 -16.08 -6.25
C GLY A 87 -7.15 -17.36 -7.04
N LEU A 88 -8.35 -17.92 -6.90
CA LEU A 88 -8.78 -19.10 -7.64
C LEU A 88 -9.42 -18.69 -8.97
N CYS A 89 -8.99 -19.31 -10.06
CA CYS A 89 -9.63 -19.11 -11.35
C CYS A 89 -10.94 -19.92 -11.43
N ASN A 90 -12.07 -19.23 -11.58
CA ASN A 90 -13.34 -19.87 -11.88
C ASN A 90 -13.39 -20.25 -13.37
N ARG A 91 -13.19 -21.54 -13.67
CA ARG A 91 -13.11 -22.06 -15.04
C ARG A 91 -14.42 -21.99 -15.83
N SER A 92 -15.56 -21.74 -15.18
CA SER A 92 -16.85 -21.63 -15.86
C SER A 92 -17.08 -20.24 -16.46
N ASN A 93 -16.56 -19.19 -15.82
CA ASN A 93 -16.79 -17.80 -16.24
C ASN A 93 -15.50 -17.02 -16.56
N GLY A 94 -14.31 -17.56 -16.27
CA GLY A 94 -13.02 -16.92 -16.55
C GLY A 94 -12.67 -15.77 -15.61
N LYS A 95 -13.30 -15.69 -14.44
CA LYS A 95 -13.04 -14.66 -13.43
C LYS A 95 -12.20 -15.20 -12.29
N CYS A 96 -11.31 -14.35 -11.77
CA CYS A 96 -10.56 -14.65 -10.56
C CYS A 96 -11.40 -14.38 -9.31
N GLU A 97 -11.45 -15.36 -8.42
CA GLU A 97 -11.98 -15.27 -7.06
C GLU A 97 -10.80 -14.97 -6.14
N CYS A 98 -10.62 -13.68 -5.80
CA CYS A 98 -9.44 -13.22 -5.08
C CYS A 98 -9.45 -13.62 -3.61
N ASP A 99 -8.25 -13.88 -3.08
CA ASP A 99 -8.06 -14.06 -1.64
C ASP A 99 -8.48 -12.77 -0.90
N THR A 100 -8.91 -12.92 0.35
CA THR A 100 -9.33 -11.78 1.17
C THR A 100 -8.25 -10.71 1.25
N GLY A 101 -8.63 -9.44 1.02
CA GLY A 101 -7.70 -8.31 0.97
C GLY A 101 -7.14 -8.03 -0.43
N PHE A 102 -7.41 -8.89 -1.42
CA PHE A 102 -7.00 -8.69 -2.81
C PHE A 102 -8.20 -8.42 -3.71
N ALA A 103 -7.96 -7.65 -4.77
CA ALA A 103 -8.95 -7.20 -5.73
C ALA A 103 -8.31 -6.96 -7.11
N GLY A 104 -9.14 -6.60 -8.09
CA GLY A 104 -8.71 -6.49 -9.48
C GLY A 104 -9.12 -7.69 -10.32
N PRO A 105 -9.21 -7.56 -11.65
CA PRO A 105 -9.62 -8.65 -12.52
C PRO A 105 -8.75 -9.91 -12.36
N ALA A 106 -7.45 -9.73 -12.08
CA ALA A 106 -6.48 -10.78 -11.85
C ALA A 106 -5.94 -10.78 -10.41
N CYS A 107 -6.69 -10.24 -9.43
CA CYS A 107 -6.25 -10.15 -8.02
C CYS A 107 -4.91 -9.43 -7.83
N GLU A 108 -4.58 -8.52 -8.73
CA GLU A 108 -3.31 -7.80 -8.82
C GLU A 108 -3.21 -6.59 -7.88
N ARG A 109 -4.29 -6.26 -7.16
CA ARG A 109 -4.37 -5.13 -6.22
C ARG A 109 -4.58 -5.63 -4.80
N LEU A 110 -3.76 -5.16 -3.86
CA LEU A 110 -3.89 -5.33 -2.43
C LEU A 110 -4.65 -4.12 -1.89
N GLN A 111 -5.82 -4.36 -1.32
CA GLN A 111 -6.75 -3.31 -0.93
C GLN A 111 -6.91 -3.31 0.59
N LEU A 112 -6.06 -2.53 1.27
CA LEU A 112 -6.15 -2.30 2.71
C LEU A 112 -7.38 -1.46 3.09
N CYS A 113 -8.00 -0.83 2.09
CA CYS A 113 -9.19 0.01 2.20
C CYS A 113 -10.47 -0.76 2.52
N ARG A 114 -10.53 -1.36 3.72
CA ARG A 114 -11.72 -2.06 4.20
C ARG A 114 -12.94 -1.15 4.14
N THR A 115 -14.03 -1.64 3.54
CA THR A 115 -15.31 -0.90 3.43
C THR A 115 -15.14 0.54 2.95
N ASN A 116 -14.22 0.78 1.99
CA ASN A 116 -13.86 2.10 1.50
C ASN A 116 -13.46 3.07 2.63
N CYS A 117 -12.45 2.67 3.42
CA CYS A 117 -11.92 3.44 4.54
C CYS A 117 -12.98 3.77 5.61
N ASN A 118 -13.85 2.80 5.88
CA ASN A 118 -15.01 2.94 6.78
C ASN A 118 -15.90 4.16 6.49
N GLY A 119 -15.88 4.69 5.25
CA GLY A 119 -16.61 5.90 4.87
C GLY A 119 -16.02 7.20 5.42
N HIS A 120 -14.79 7.17 5.93
CA HIS A 120 -14.08 8.30 6.55
C HIS A 120 -12.69 8.52 5.95
N GLY A 121 -12.58 8.28 4.64
CA GLY A 121 -11.35 8.52 3.91
C GLY A 121 -11.45 8.12 2.45
N LYS A 122 -10.36 8.37 1.72
CA LYS A 122 -10.20 8.00 0.31
C LYS A 122 -9.27 6.81 0.19
N CYS A 123 -9.70 5.79 -0.54
CA CYS A 123 -8.85 4.67 -0.92
C CYS A 123 -7.96 5.05 -2.10
N MET A 124 -6.66 5.16 -1.89
CA MET A 124 -5.71 5.67 -2.87
C MET A 124 -4.57 4.68 -3.07
N SER A 125 -4.09 4.57 -4.32
CA SER A 125 -2.85 3.84 -4.61
C SER A 125 -1.64 4.61 -4.09
N MET A 126 -0.51 3.93 -3.93
CA MET A 126 0.77 4.57 -3.60
C MET A 126 1.11 5.72 -4.56
N ARG A 127 0.88 5.53 -5.87
CA ARG A 127 1.05 6.59 -6.88
C ARG A 127 0.15 7.80 -6.63
N ALA A 128 -1.13 7.55 -6.37
CA ALA A 128 -2.10 8.63 -6.15
C ALA A 128 -1.79 9.40 -4.86
N MET A 129 -1.35 8.72 -3.79
CA MET A 129 -0.93 9.37 -2.55
C MET A 129 0.30 10.23 -2.77
N ALA A 130 1.34 9.72 -3.46
CA ALA A 130 2.55 10.49 -3.73
C ALA A 130 2.29 11.78 -4.54
N ALA A 131 1.33 11.74 -5.48
CA ALA A 131 0.95 12.90 -6.28
C ALA A 131 0.05 13.90 -5.54
N THR A 132 -0.48 13.55 -4.37
CA THR A 132 -1.46 14.37 -3.64
C THR A 132 -0.81 14.96 -2.39
N LYS A 133 -0.63 16.28 -2.38
CA LYS A 133 -0.24 17.01 -1.17
C LYS A 133 -1.47 17.69 -0.57
N ASN A 134 -1.76 17.42 0.69
CA ASN A 134 -2.86 18.04 1.42
C ASN A 134 -2.44 18.71 2.73
N ASP A 135 -1.16 18.72 3.09
CA ASP A 135 -0.62 19.38 4.30
C ASP A 135 -1.24 18.93 5.64
N TYR A 136 -1.97 17.81 5.64
CA TYR A 136 -2.63 17.24 6.82
C TYR A 136 -2.13 15.83 7.15
N ASN A 137 -2.18 14.93 6.18
CA ASN A 137 -1.66 13.57 6.30
C ASN A 137 -0.84 13.12 5.09
N LEU A 138 -0.76 13.99 4.07
CA LEU A 138 0.17 13.92 2.94
C LEU A 138 0.86 15.28 2.79
N PHE A 139 2.13 15.36 3.18
CA PHE A 139 2.93 16.59 3.27
C PHE A 139 3.88 16.80 2.09
N TYR A 140 4.20 15.74 1.34
CA TYR A 140 5.14 15.74 0.24
C TYR A 140 4.41 15.62 -1.09
N SER A 141 4.99 16.20 -2.13
CA SER A 141 4.59 15.93 -3.51
C SER A 141 5.76 15.23 -4.19
N ALA A 142 5.52 14.01 -4.65
CA ALA A 142 6.52 13.16 -5.27
C ALA A 142 5.91 12.35 -6.42
N THR A 143 6.75 11.93 -7.36
CA THR A 143 6.38 10.93 -8.37
C THR A 143 6.62 9.54 -7.80
N TYR A 144 5.73 8.58 -8.06
CA TYR A 144 5.89 7.19 -7.61
C TYR A 144 5.48 6.26 -8.75
N ASP A 145 6.34 6.19 -9.76
CA ASP A 145 6.02 5.62 -11.07
C ASP A 145 6.79 4.34 -11.40
N THR A 146 8.03 4.23 -10.94
CA THR A 146 8.92 3.08 -11.21
C THR A 146 8.75 1.91 -10.23
N PRO A 147 8.38 2.11 -8.95
CA PRO A 147 8.16 0.99 -8.03
C PRO A 147 7.02 0.10 -8.48
N TRP A 148 7.20 -1.22 -8.33
CA TRP A 148 6.26 -2.22 -8.85
C TRP A 148 4.88 -2.15 -8.19
N ASP A 149 4.80 -1.58 -6.98
CA ASP A 149 3.62 -1.52 -6.14
C ASP A 149 2.79 -0.23 -6.32
N ALA A 150 3.26 0.71 -7.15
CA ALA A 150 2.66 2.02 -7.36
C ALA A 150 1.13 2.01 -7.54
N ASP A 151 0.62 1.07 -8.34
CA ASP A 151 -0.82 0.88 -8.60
C ASP A 151 -1.34 -0.49 -8.14
N ARG A 152 -0.60 -1.13 -7.24
CA ARG A 152 -0.96 -2.45 -6.71
C ARG A 152 -1.28 -2.40 -5.23
N ILE A 153 -0.68 -1.51 -4.46
CA ILE A 153 -0.98 -1.35 -3.04
C ILE A 153 -1.86 -0.12 -2.85
N PHE A 154 -3.00 -0.32 -2.19
CA PHE A 154 -3.98 0.71 -1.90
C PHE A 154 -4.18 0.83 -0.39
N GLY A 155 -4.06 2.06 0.11
CA GLY A 155 -4.27 2.40 1.51
C GLY A 155 -5.30 3.52 1.68
N CYS A 156 -5.64 3.79 2.93
CA CYS A 156 -6.59 4.83 3.28
C CYS A 156 -5.89 6.14 3.63
N VAL A 157 -6.32 7.22 2.99
CA VAL A 157 -6.05 8.59 3.39
C VAL A 157 -7.27 9.09 4.14
N CYS A 158 -7.15 9.23 5.46
CA CYS A 158 -8.30 9.51 6.32
C CYS A 158 -8.77 10.96 6.24
N ASP A 159 -10.08 11.14 6.38
CA ASP A 159 -10.68 12.46 6.52
C ASP A 159 -10.31 13.09 7.87
N HIS A 160 -10.49 14.40 8.00
CA HIS A 160 -10.17 15.14 9.22
C HIS A 160 -10.88 14.53 10.46
N GLY A 161 -10.13 14.34 11.54
CA GLY A 161 -10.64 13.73 12.78
C GLY A 161 -10.70 12.19 12.78
N TYR A 162 -10.26 11.54 11.71
CA TYR A 162 -10.14 10.07 11.62
C TYR A 162 -8.70 9.63 11.39
N THR A 163 -8.37 8.43 11.88
CA THR A 163 -7.03 7.85 11.84
C THR A 163 -7.08 6.32 11.85
N GLY A 164 -5.90 5.70 11.85
CA GLY A 164 -5.72 4.25 11.75
C GLY A 164 -5.69 3.77 10.30
N ALA A 165 -5.20 2.54 10.10
CA ALA A 165 -4.97 1.95 8.78
C ALA A 165 -6.22 1.87 7.87
N ASP A 166 -7.42 1.88 8.47
CA ASP A 166 -8.70 1.83 7.76
C ASP A 166 -9.64 3.01 8.08
N CYS A 167 -9.14 4.06 8.74
CA CYS A 167 -9.91 5.24 9.17
C CYS A 167 -11.09 4.94 10.12
N SER A 168 -11.05 3.81 10.84
CA SER A 168 -12.06 3.48 11.86
C SER A 168 -11.82 4.14 13.22
N LEU A 169 -10.63 4.70 13.46
CA LEU A 169 -10.28 5.33 14.72
C LEU A 169 -10.52 6.84 14.63
N ARG A 170 -10.87 7.45 15.77
CA ARG A 170 -10.99 8.89 15.95
C ARG A 170 -9.65 9.46 16.39
N GLN A 171 -9.29 10.60 15.82
CA GLN A 171 -8.18 11.40 16.31
C GLN A 171 -8.63 12.17 17.57
N CYS A 172 -7.83 12.11 18.63
CA CYS A 172 -8.06 12.94 19.81
C CYS A 172 -7.64 14.39 19.54
N PRO A 173 -8.17 15.36 20.30
CA PRO A 173 -7.71 16.74 20.24
C PRO A 173 -6.20 16.84 20.49
N TYR A 174 -5.57 17.76 19.78
CA TYR A 174 -4.18 18.15 19.99
C TYR A 174 -4.17 19.56 20.57
N GLY A 175 -3.14 19.89 21.32
CA GLY A 175 -3.03 21.20 21.96
C GLY A 175 -1.64 21.46 22.51
N ASP A 176 -1.47 22.70 22.99
CA ASP A 176 -0.28 23.18 23.68
C ASP A 176 -0.27 22.66 25.12
N ASP A 177 0.92 22.40 25.65
CA ASP A 177 1.07 21.91 27.02
C ASP A 177 0.84 23.09 27.99
N PRO A 178 -0.20 23.12 28.86
CA PRO A 178 -0.57 24.35 29.57
C PRO A 178 0.41 24.82 30.64
N ILE A 179 1.55 24.13 30.81
CA ILE A 179 2.62 24.54 31.73
C ILE A 179 3.90 24.98 31.01
N SER A 180 4.00 24.81 29.69
CA SER A 180 5.07 25.43 28.92
C SER A 180 4.83 26.95 28.86
N THR A 181 5.91 27.72 28.74
CA THR A 181 5.88 29.18 28.83
C THR A 181 6.86 29.79 27.85
N GLY A 182 6.64 31.07 27.48
CA GLY A 182 7.53 31.79 26.57
C GLY A 182 7.38 31.39 25.10
N GLN A 183 6.29 30.72 24.75
CA GLN A 183 5.96 30.34 23.39
C GLN A 183 5.08 31.40 22.72
N VAL A 184 5.06 31.34 21.39
CA VAL A 184 4.29 32.23 20.53
C VAL A 184 3.43 31.40 19.57
N ASP A 185 2.27 31.96 19.22
CA ASP A 185 1.39 31.42 18.18
C ASP A 185 1.98 31.65 16.80
N GLU A 186 1.62 30.79 15.84
CA GLU A 186 1.91 31.02 14.43
C GLU A 186 1.16 32.27 13.96
N VAL A 187 1.87 33.15 13.24
CA VAL A 187 1.30 34.31 12.56
C VAL A 187 1.72 34.29 11.10
N GLN A 188 0.74 34.23 10.20
CA GLN A 188 0.94 34.36 8.76
C GLN A 188 0.29 35.66 8.28
N SER A 189 0.75 36.18 7.13
CA SER A 189 0.10 37.32 6.49
C SER A 189 -0.36 36.99 5.09
N VAL A 190 -1.54 37.52 4.71
CA VAL A 190 -2.01 37.52 3.32
C VAL A 190 -2.06 38.97 2.87
N SER A 191 -1.15 39.33 1.97
CA SER A 191 -1.00 40.70 1.48
C SER A 191 -1.60 40.84 0.09
N CYS A 192 -2.55 41.75 -0.07
CA CYS A 192 -3.28 41.96 -1.32
C CYS A 192 -3.34 43.44 -1.73
N LEU A 193 -2.96 43.71 -2.97
CA LEU A 193 -3.17 44.98 -3.66
C LEU A 193 -4.03 44.74 -4.89
N CYS A 194 -5.03 45.60 -5.07
CA CYS A 194 -5.95 45.54 -6.20
C CYS A 194 -6.34 46.97 -6.62
N ASN A 195 -5.69 47.48 -7.66
CA ASN A 195 -6.03 48.76 -8.26
C ASN A 195 -6.65 48.54 -9.65
N GLY A 196 -7.98 48.70 -9.73
CA GLY A 196 -8.74 48.45 -10.96
C GLY A 196 -8.88 46.96 -11.32
N CYS A 197 -8.62 46.07 -10.37
CA CYS A 197 -8.76 44.63 -10.56
C CYS A 197 -10.16 44.13 -10.14
N THR A 198 -10.59 42.99 -10.68
CA THR A 198 -11.87 42.33 -10.38
C THR A 198 -11.66 40.83 -10.23
N GLY A 199 -12.60 40.12 -9.61
CA GLY A 199 -12.52 38.66 -9.40
C GLY A 199 -12.42 38.28 -7.93
N THR A 200 -12.03 37.04 -7.67
CA THR A 200 -11.94 36.49 -6.32
C THR A 200 -10.65 35.70 -6.13
N PHE A 201 -10.32 35.42 -4.87
CA PHE A 201 -9.30 34.43 -4.52
C PHE A 201 -9.84 33.48 -3.45
N THR A 202 -9.20 32.34 -3.27
CA THR A 202 -9.47 31.40 -2.19
C THR A 202 -8.20 31.11 -1.43
N LEU A 203 -8.35 30.78 -0.15
CA LEU A 203 -7.26 30.28 0.69
C LEU A 203 -7.50 28.79 0.95
N SER A 204 -6.47 27.99 0.76
CA SER A 204 -6.51 26.56 1.08
C SER A 204 -5.62 26.25 2.26
N PHE A 205 -6.11 25.41 3.17
CA PHE A 205 -5.41 24.96 4.36
C PHE A 205 -5.72 23.50 4.63
N ARG A 206 -4.67 22.67 4.75
CA ARG A 206 -4.81 21.26 5.12
C ARG A 206 -5.82 20.46 4.26
N GLY A 207 -5.85 20.75 2.96
CA GLY A 207 -6.74 20.10 1.98
C GLY A 207 -8.15 20.69 1.86
N GLU A 208 -8.51 21.63 2.73
CA GLU A 208 -9.78 22.37 2.66
C GLU A 208 -9.56 23.72 1.98
N THR A 209 -10.63 24.30 1.41
CA THR A 209 -10.57 25.58 0.69
C THR A 209 -11.73 26.46 1.09
N THR A 210 -11.45 27.73 1.36
CA THR A 210 -12.48 28.71 1.73
C THR A 210 -13.49 28.89 0.59
N ARG A 211 -14.67 29.45 0.91
CA ARG A 211 -15.48 30.08 -0.14
C ARG A 211 -14.65 31.12 -0.92
N PRO A 212 -15.04 31.48 -2.15
CA PRO A 212 -14.45 32.61 -2.85
C PRO A 212 -14.50 33.90 -2.00
N LEU A 213 -13.35 34.54 -1.86
CA LEU A 213 -13.16 35.81 -1.17
C LEU A 213 -13.08 36.94 -2.20
N VAL A 214 -13.84 38.00 -1.97
CA VAL A 214 -13.88 39.19 -2.82
C VAL A 214 -13.06 40.28 -2.14
N GLY A 215 -11.92 40.63 -2.73
CA GLY A 215 -10.95 41.56 -2.13
C GLY A 215 -11.53 42.89 -1.65
N SER A 216 -12.45 43.47 -2.41
CA SER A 216 -13.07 44.78 -2.12
C SER A 216 -14.31 44.73 -1.23
N VAL A 217 -14.72 43.54 -0.75
CA VAL A 217 -15.95 43.35 0.03
C VAL A 217 -15.66 42.63 1.34
N ASP A 218 -14.85 41.58 1.29
CA ASP A 218 -14.49 40.82 2.48
C ASP A 218 -13.62 41.66 3.42
N THR A 219 -13.85 41.50 4.72
CA THR A 219 -13.21 42.22 5.83
C THR A 219 -12.46 41.24 6.72
N ALA A 220 -11.76 41.74 7.76
CA ALA A 220 -11.15 40.88 8.78
C ALA A 220 -12.13 39.83 9.34
N ALA A 221 -13.36 40.26 9.65
CA ALA A 221 -14.37 39.42 10.26
C ALA A 221 -14.89 38.34 9.30
N THR A 222 -15.09 38.68 8.03
CA THR A 222 -15.58 37.71 7.04
C THR A 222 -14.48 36.75 6.58
N LEU A 223 -13.21 37.18 6.60
CA LEU A 223 -12.05 36.31 6.41
C LEU A 223 -11.88 35.34 7.59
N LYS A 224 -11.95 35.82 8.84
CA LYS A 224 -11.95 34.96 10.03
C LYS A 224 -13.04 33.90 9.92
N ALA A 225 -14.28 34.29 9.61
CA ALA A 225 -15.38 33.34 9.45
C ALA A 225 -15.12 32.33 8.32
N ALA A 226 -14.59 32.78 7.17
CA ALA A 226 -14.28 31.88 6.06
C ALA A 226 -13.16 30.88 6.38
N LEU A 227 -12.18 31.26 7.21
CA LEU A 227 -11.13 30.37 7.70
C LEU A 227 -11.66 29.40 8.76
N GLU A 228 -12.47 29.87 9.72
CA GLU A 228 -13.08 29.02 10.75
C GLU A 228 -14.19 28.09 10.22
N ASP A 229 -14.70 28.33 9.00
CA ASP A 229 -15.58 27.40 8.27
C ASP A 229 -14.81 26.17 7.73
N LEU A 230 -13.47 26.22 7.64
CA LEU A 230 -12.65 25.07 7.26
C LEU A 230 -12.60 24.10 8.45
N ILE A 231 -13.02 22.85 8.26
CA ILE A 231 -13.04 21.85 9.35
C ILE A 231 -11.67 21.60 9.99
N THR A 232 -10.60 21.95 9.28
CA THR A 232 -9.19 21.82 9.68
C THR A 232 -8.66 23.02 10.49
N ILE A 233 -9.45 24.10 10.62
CA ILE A 233 -9.14 25.28 11.43
C ILE A 233 -10.19 25.41 12.54
N ARG A 234 -9.76 25.42 13.80
CA ARG A 234 -10.66 25.62 14.94
C ARG A 234 -10.72 27.05 15.41
N GLY A 235 -9.66 27.83 15.23
CA GLY A 235 -9.65 29.20 15.73
C GLY A 235 -8.50 30.04 15.21
N VAL A 236 -8.85 31.19 14.61
CA VAL A 236 -7.89 32.22 14.19
C VAL A 236 -8.31 33.59 14.67
N SER A 237 -7.34 34.49 14.84
CA SER A 237 -7.61 35.92 14.93
C SER A 237 -7.09 36.60 13.67
N VAL A 238 -7.86 37.57 13.15
CA VAL A 238 -7.54 38.27 11.91
C VAL A 238 -7.59 39.76 12.16
N THR A 239 -6.52 40.46 11.78
CA THR A 239 -6.44 41.93 11.78
C THR A 239 -5.99 42.42 10.41
N LEU A 240 -6.41 43.61 10.00
CA LEU A 240 -5.98 44.21 8.73
C LEU A 240 -5.05 45.38 9.01
N ASN A 241 -3.94 45.43 8.28
CA ASN A 241 -3.07 46.58 8.21
C ASN A 241 -3.27 47.30 6.88
N GLY A 242 -3.76 48.53 6.94
CA GLY A 242 -4.25 49.24 5.76
C GLY A 242 -5.69 48.85 5.41
N GLY A 243 -6.42 49.78 4.78
CA GLY A 243 -7.77 49.55 4.29
C GLY A 243 -8.82 49.12 5.33
N ALA A 244 -10.01 48.77 4.84
CA ALA A 244 -11.09 48.14 5.62
C ALA A 244 -11.52 46.76 5.07
N THR A 245 -11.02 46.41 3.88
CA THR A 245 -11.32 45.19 3.13
C THR A 245 -10.02 44.46 2.77
N LEU A 246 -10.11 43.21 2.34
CA LEU A 246 -8.92 42.37 2.12
C LEU A 246 -7.94 42.88 1.06
N CYS A 247 -8.42 43.67 0.09
CA CYS A 247 -7.60 44.34 -0.91
C CYS A 247 -8.09 45.76 -1.11
N ASP A 248 -7.18 46.70 -1.36
CA ASP A 248 -7.49 48.04 -1.87
C ASP A 248 -6.41 48.52 -2.87
N SER A 249 -6.49 49.78 -3.32
CA SER A 249 -5.56 50.34 -4.30
C SER A 249 -4.16 50.59 -3.77
N ASP A 250 -4.00 50.74 -2.45
CA ASP A 250 -2.74 51.05 -1.77
C ASP A 250 -2.08 49.78 -1.17
N GLY A 251 -2.85 48.70 -1.07
CA GLY A 251 -2.45 47.41 -0.54
C GLY A 251 -2.86 47.23 0.93
N VAL A 252 -3.34 46.03 1.24
CA VAL A 252 -3.76 45.62 2.59
C VAL A 252 -3.10 44.31 2.95
N SER A 253 -2.61 44.21 4.19
CA SER A 253 -2.12 42.94 4.73
C SER A 253 -3.05 42.44 5.82
N ALA A 254 -3.64 41.27 5.61
CA ALA A 254 -4.34 40.54 6.65
C ALA A 254 -3.33 39.77 7.49
N ILE A 255 -3.25 40.06 8.79
CA ILE A 255 -2.44 39.34 9.76
C ILE A 255 -3.33 38.29 10.41
N ILE A 256 -2.96 37.02 10.24
CA ILE A 256 -3.72 35.85 10.68
C ILE A 256 -2.90 35.15 11.75
N THR A 257 -3.38 35.18 12.99
CA THR A 257 -2.79 34.42 14.10
C THR A 257 -3.58 33.13 14.28
N PHE A 258 -2.91 31.98 14.19
CA PHE A 258 -3.50 30.69 14.50
C PHE A 258 -3.55 30.51 16.00
N THR A 259 -4.74 30.69 16.57
CA THR A 259 -4.94 30.67 18.02
C THR A 259 -5.13 29.27 18.59
N TYR A 260 -5.41 28.27 17.73
CA TYR A 260 -5.57 26.88 18.17
C TYR A 260 -4.64 25.91 17.44
N GLU A 261 -4.52 26.01 16.11
CA GLU A 261 -3.54 25.21 15.37
C GLU A 261 -2.13 25.65 15.75
N HIS A 262 -1.52 24.98 16.73
CA HIS A 262 -0.23 25.35 17.30
C HIS A 262 0.96 24.74 16.52
N GLY A 263 2.16 25.21 16.87
CA GLY A 263 3.42 24.81 16.25
C GLY A 263 3.72 25.56 14.95
N ASP A 264 4.69 25.03 14.19
CA ASP A 264 5.01 25.48 12.84
C ASP A 264 3.93 24.95 11.88
N VAL A 265 2.98 25.82 11.53
CA VAL A 265 1.78 25.46 10.77
C VAL A 265 2.03 25.71 9.28
N PRO A 266 1.59 24.80 8.37
CA PRO A 266 1.77 24.99 6.94
C PRO A 266 1.23 26.34 6.44
N ALA A 267 1.94 26.96 5.51
CA ALA A 267 1.52 28.19 4.87
C ALA A 267 0.15 28.04 4.18
N LEU A 268 -0.70 29.06 4.30
CA LEU A 268 -1.92 29.16 3.49
C LEU A 268 -1.56 29.17 2.00
N VAL A 269 -2.33 28.44 1.19
CA VAL A 269 -2.13 28.38 -0.27
C VAL A 269 -3.16 29.25 -0.96
N ILE A 270 -2.70 30.14 -1.85
CA ILE A 270 -3.58 31.04 -2.60
C ILE A 270 -3.90 30.45 -3.97
N ALA A 271 -5.19 30.45 -4.31
CA ALA A 271 -5.63 30.36 -5.70
C ALA A 271 -6.37 31.66 -6.06
N SER A 272 -5.90 32.36 -7.09
CA SER A 272 -6.43 33.68 -7.48
C SER A 272 -7.02 33.64 -8.88
N SER A 273 -8.16 34.32 -9.03
CA SER A 273 -8.80 34.66 -10.31
C SER A 273 -8.87 36.18 -10.53
N LEU A 274 -8.11 36.95 -9.75
CA LEU A 274 -8.03 38.40 -9.89
C LEU A 274 -7.50 38.76 -11.29
N SER A 275 -8.18 39.68 -11.96
CA SER A 275 -7.88 40.08 -13.33
C SER A 275 -8.21 41.55 -13.59
N GLY A 276 -7.52 42.14 -14.57
CA GLY A 276 -7.58 43.58 -14.85
C GLY A 276 -6.76 44.41 -13.87
N GLY A 277 -6.41 45.64 -14.27
CA GLY A 277 -5.65 46.57 -13.42
C GLY A 277 -4.28 46.05 -12.98
N THR A 278 -3.79 46.55 -11.85
CA THR A 278 -2.60 46.01 -11.16
C THR A 278 -3.04 45.24 -9.92
N SER A 279 -2.63 43.98 -9.82
CA SER A 279 -2.92 43.11 -8.68
C SER A 279 -1.66 42.44 -8.16
N PHE A 280 -1.49 42.39 -6.84
CA PHE A 280 -0.45 41.63 -6.16
C PHE A 280 -1.08 40.87 -4.99
N LEU A 281 -0.81 39.58 -4.87
CA LEU A 281 -1.38 38.75 -3.81
C LEU A 281 -0.36 37.68 -3.41
N THR A 282 0.00 37.65 -2.12
CA THR A 282 1.04 36.75 -1.59
C THR A 282 0.72 36.33 -0.15
N VAL A 283 1.36 35.25 0.30
CA VAL A 283 1.41 34.84 1.71
C VAL A 283 2.82 35.04 2.23
N GLU A 284 2.94 35.65 3.40
CA GLU A 284 4.19 35.79 4.15
C GLU A 284 4.15 34.89 5.41
N THR A 285 5.27 34.24 5.72
CA THR A 285 5.45 33.34 6.90
C THR A 285 6.84 33.51 7.51
N ASP A 286 7.09 32.86 8.65
CA ASP A 286 8.45 32.62 9.20
C ASP A 286 9.31 33.86 9.47
N GLY A 287 8.74 34.93 10.03
CA GLY A 287 9.50 36.16 10.30
C GLY A 287 9.55 37.12 9.11
N THR A 288 8.94 36.77 7.98
CA THR A 288 8.82 37.65 6.82
C THR A 288 7.89 38.82 7.15
N GLN A 289 8.29 40.01 6.72
CA GLN A 289 7.48 41.21 6.88
C GLN A 289 6.29 41.21 5.92
N ALA A 290 5.10 41.49 6.45
CA ALA A 290 3.91 41.73 5.64
C ALA A 290 4.15 42.88 4.65
N ALA A 291 3.68 42.73 3.40
CA ALA A 291 3.99 43.70 2.34
C ALA A 291 3.39 45.10 2.56
N TYR A 292 2.28 45.19 3.31
CA TYR A 292 1.56 46.44 3.56
C TYR A 292 1.32 46.66 5.06
N GLY A 293 1.37 47.93 5.49
CA GLY A 293 1.19 48.33 6.88
C GLY A 293 2.45 48.83 7.59
N PRO A 294 2.34 49.21 8.88
CA PRO A 294 3.46 49.75 9.64
C PRO A 294 4.51 48.67 9.92
N THR A 295 5.79 48.98 9.70
CA THR A 295 6.90 48.12 10.08
C THR A 295 7.08 48.09 11.61
N PRO A 296 6.96 46.94 12.28
CA PRO A 296 6.31 45.69 11.83
C PRO A 296 5.18 45.20 12.76
N PRO A 297 4.20 44.48 12.19
CA PRO A 297 3.92 43.14 12.65
C PRO A 297 4.65 42.17 11.74
N LEU A 298 5.58 41.42 12.34
CA LEU A 298 6.24 40.31 11.68
C LEU A 298 5.27 39.13 11.67
N THR A 299 5.35 38.34 10.62
CA THR A 299 4.87 36.95 10.69
C THR A 299 5.75 36.22 11.71
N GLU A 300 5.22 35.22 12.39
CA GLU A 300 5.91 34.55 13.49
C GLU A 300 5.77 33.06 13.29
N ARG A 301 6.89 32.34 13.41
CA ARG A 301 6.86 30.88 13.43
C ARG A 301 6.35 30.43 14.80
N GLY A 302 5.26 29.68 14.82
CA GLY A 302 4.69 29.15 16.04
C GLY A 302 5.64 28.20 16.78
N THR A 303 5.73 28.37 18.10
CA THR A 303 6.62 27.58 18.98
C THR A 303 5.85 26.80 20.05
N LYS A 304 4.54 26.99 20.15
CA LYS A 304 3.64 26.19 20.97
C LYS A 304 3.68 24.72 20.57
N GLU A 305 3.54 23.82 21.53
CA GLU A 305 3.50 22.39 21.23
C GLU A 305 2.18 21.99 20.56
N TRP A 306 2.22 20.90 19.79
CA TRP A 306 1.02 20.30 19.18
C TRP A 306 0.95 18.82 19.55
N LEU A 307 0.50 18.56 20.77
CA LEU A 307 0.56 17.23 21.39
C LEU A 307 -0.83 16.64 21.54
N GLU A 308 -0.94 15.32 21.32
CA GLU A 308 -2.17 14.58 21.59
C GLU A 308 -2.55 14.76 23.06
N CYS A 309 -3.79 15.20 23.30
CA CYS A 309 -4.30 15.52 24.64
C CYS A 309 -3.39 16.49 25.40
N SER A 310 -2.78 17.46 24.70
CA SER A 310 -1.87 18.47 25.24
C SER A 310 -0.70 17.88 26.03
N GLY A 311 -0.39 16.60 25.84
CA GLY A 311 0.59 15.85 26.64
C GLY A 311 0.19 15.58 28.09
N ARG A 312 -1.09 15.79 28.45
CA ARG A 312 -1.62 15.75 29.82
C ARG A 312 -2.84 14.84 29.99
N GLY A 313 -3.02 13.89 29.08
CA GLY A 313 -4.07 12.90 29.17
C GLY A 313 -3.83 11.71 28.26
N ASN A 314 -4.65 10.67 28.44
CA ASN A 314 -4.66 9.51 27.57
C ASN A 314 -5.77 9.64 26.52
N CYS A 315 -5.44 9.41 25.26
CA CYS A 315 -6.40 9.40 24.17
C CYS A 315 -7.22 8.10 24.12
N ASN A 316 -8.56 8.22 24.07
CA ASN A 316 -9.43 7.11 23.66
C ASN A 316 -9.77 7.23 22.17
N THR A 317 -9.03 6.51 21.34
CA THR A 317 -9.17 6.55 19.88
C THR A 317 -10.46 5.93 19.33
N LEU A 318 -11.29 5.28 20.15
CA LEU A 318 -12.61 4.81 19.70
C LEU A 318 -13.63 5.94 19.63
N ILE A 319 -13.51 6.92 20.51
CA ILE A 319 -14.45 8.04 20.62
C ILE A 319 -13.81 9.41 20.35
N GLY A 320 -12.48 9.50 20.31
CA GLY A 320 -11.73 10.73 20.04
C GLY A 320 -11.71 11.71 21.21
N LEU A 321 -11.75 11.21 22.44
CA LEU A 321 -11.78 12.02 23.66
C LEU A 321 -10.57 11.75 24.55
N CYS A 322 -10.06 12.82 25.16
CA CYS A 322 -8.95 12.76 26.10
C CYS A 322 -9.44 12.52 27.53
N ALA A 323 -8.83 11.55 28.22
CA ALA A 323 -8.95 11.36 29.65
C ALA A 323 -7.81 12.13 30.34
N CYS A 324 -8.12 13.30 30.89
CA CYS A 324 -7.12 14.21 31.46
C CYS A 324 -6.58 13.76 32.80
N ALA A 325 -5.31 14.09 33.04
CA ALA A 325 -4.66 13.92 34.33
C ALA A 325 -5.29 14.83 35.39
N ALA A 326 -5.08 14.50 36.67
CA ALA A 326 -5.58 15.31 37.77
C ALA A 326 -5.07 16.76 37.69
N GLY A 327 -5.99 17.73 37.80
CA GLY A 327 -5.70 19.16 37.69
C GLY A 327 -5.69 19.71 36.25
N PHE A 328 -5.76 18.83 35.24
CA PHE A 328 -5.89 19.20 33.83
C PHE A 328 -7.32 18.99 33.35
N GLY A 329 -7.77 19.86 32.45
CA GLY A 329 -9.13 19.83 31.95
C GLY A 329 -9.27 20.46 30.57
N PRO A 330 -10.51 20.61 30.11
CA PRO A 330 -10.81 21.19 28.81
C PRO A 330 -10.28 22.63 28.67
N SER A 331 -9.68 22.94 27.53
CA SER A 331 -9.22 24.29 27.22
C SER A 331 -10.23 25.09 26.37
N ASN A 332 -10.07 26.41 26.37
CA ASN A 332 -10.53 27.27 25.29
C ASN A 332 -9.40 27.43 24.27
N VAL A 333 -9.77 27.65 23.00
CA VAL A 333 -8.91 27.88 21.81
C VAL A 333 -7.48 28.41 22.07
N GLY A 334 -6.58 27.56 22.60
CA GLY A 334 -5.15 27.81 22.79
C GLY A 334 -4.71 28.93 23.76
N LEU A 335 -5.59 29.41 24.64
CA LEU A 335 -5.26 30.48 25.61
C LEU A 335 -5.10 29.99 27.05
N GLY A 336 -5.03 28.67 27.26
CA GLY A 336 -4.80 28.07 28.58
C GLY A 336 -5.91 28.31 29.61
N ALA A 337 -7.04 28.90 29.23
CA ALA A 337 -8.21 29.06 30.09
C ALA A 337 -9.16 27.88 29.94
N SER A 338 -10.02 27.67 30.93
CA SER A 338 -11.02 26.62 30.89
C SER A 338 -12.01 26.84 29.74
N GLY A 339 -12.36 25.78 29.02
CA GLY A 339 -13.29 25.84 27.89
C GLY A 339 -14.04 24.54 27.66
N ASN A 340 -14.41 24.26 26.41
CA ASN A 340 -15.21 23.09 26.03
C ASN A 340 -14.41 22.05 25.23
N ILE A 341 -13.16 22.36 24.86
CA ILE A 341 -12.32 21.45 24.08
C ILE A 341 -11.68 20.47 25.04
N LEU A 342 -12.07 19.20 25.00
CA LEU A 342 -11.54 18.17 25.89
C LEU A 342 -10.15 17.69 25.43
N ASP A 343 -9.17 18.59 25.50
CA ASP A 343 -7.78 18.41 25.06
C ASP A 343 -6.77 18.36 26.21
N CYS A 344 -7.21 18.54 27.45
CA CYS A 344 -6.34 18.63 28.64
C CYS A 344 -5.39 19.85 28.62
N GLY A 345 -5.70 20.87 27.83
CA GLY A 345 -4.92 22.09 27.63
C GLY A 345 -5.22 23.20 28.64
N HIS A 346 -5.90 22.91 29.74
CA HIS A 346 -6.09 23.86 30.85
C HIS A 346 -5.60 23.25 32.17
N TYR A 347 -4.74 23.97 32.89
CA TYR A 347 -4.26 23.57 34.21
C TYR A 347 -4.85 24.46 35.31
N SER A 348 -5.46 23.84 36.32
CA SER A 348 -6.13 24.49 37.44
C SER A 348 -5.34 24.45 38.76
N GLY A 349 -4.15 23.84 38.76
CA GLY A 349 -3.33 23.64 39.95
C GLY A 349 -2.32 24.76 40.21
N SER A 350 -1.69 24.73 41.39
CA SER A 350 -0.71 25.72 41.84
C SER A 350 0.73 25.24 41.63
N GLY A 351 1.12 25.07 40.37
CA GLY A 351 2.44 24.62 39.94
C GLY A 351 2.62 23.09 40.01
N LEU A 352 2.81 22.48 38.84
CA LEU A 352 3.11 21.04 38.77
C LEU A 352 4.51 20.79 39.35
N THR A 353 4.65 19.81 40.24
CA THR A 353 5.92 19.50 40.92
C THR A 353 6.36 18.04 40.77
N THR A 354 5.50 17.20 40.17
CA THR A 354 5.75 15.78 39.96
C THR A 354 5.12 15.32 38.65
N CYS A 355 5.73 14.35 37.98
CA CYS A 355 5.11 13.72 36.82
C CYS A 355 3.86 12.91 37.21
N ALA A 356 3.07 12.61 36.19
CA ALA A 356 1.95 11.69 36.27
C ALA A 356 2.35 10.34 36.86
N GLY A 357 1.39 9.66 37.49
CA GLY A 357 1.61 8.43 38.22
C GLY A 357 0.30 7.77 38.61
N ILE A 358 0.40 6.69 39.36
CA ILE A 358 -0.79 5.97 39.85
C ILE A 358 -1.47 6.84 40.91
N THR A 359 -2.75 7.16 40.70
CA THR A 359 -3.55 7.97 41.64
C THR A 359 -3.47 7.40 43.06
N GLY A 360 -3.01 8.21 44.02
CA GLY A 360 -2.85 7.79 45.42
C GLY A 360 -1.56 7.02 45.72
N SER A 361 -0.62 6.92 44.79
CA SER A 361 0.71 6.33 44.97
C SER A 361 1.83 7.34 44.71
N VAL A 362 3.01 7.08 45.30
CA VAL A 362 4.26 7.80 44.96
C VAL A 362 4.88 7.31 43.65
N THR A 363 4.34 6.23 43.06
CA THR A 363 4.80 5.66 41.80
C THR A 363 4.53 6.61 40.64
N ARG A 364 5.60 7.09 40.01
CA ARG A 364 5.55 7.97 38.84
C ARG A 364 5.69 7.15 37.55
N CYS A 365 5.12 7.67 36.46
CA CYS A 365 5.21 7.09 35.12
C CYS A 365 4.84 5.61 35.07
N TYR A 366 3.85 5.21 35.88
CA TYR A 366 3.41 3.82 36.05
C TYR A 366 4.53 2.79 36.34
N ASN A 367 5.70 3.23 36.81
CA ASN A 367 6.90 2.39 36.93
C ASN A 367 7.40 1.81 35.58
N HIS A 368 7.03 2.45 34.48
CA HIS A 368 7.38 2.11 33.10
C HIS A 368 8.03 3.30 32.38
N GLY A 369 8.74 4.13 33.13
CA GLY A 369 9.42 5.28 32.58
C GLY A 369 10.06 6.17 33.61
N ARG A 370 10.80 7.17 33.11
CA ARG A 370 11.48 8.17 33.92
C ARG A 370 10.71 9.49 33.90
N CYS A 371 10.55 10.08 35.09
CA CYS A 371 10.00 11.43 35.22
C CYS A 371 11.04 12.49 34.84
N GLN A 372 10.72 13.33 33.86
CA GLN A 372 11.44 14.56 33.56
C GLN A 372 11.20 15.57 34.70
N GLY A 373 12.23 16.28 35.13
CA GLY A 373 12.10 17.31 36.16
C GLY A 373 11.42 18.58 35.65
N ALA A 374 11.54 19.65 36.44
CA ALA A 374 11.16 20.99 36.00
C ALA A 374 11.85 21.35 34.66
N PRO A 375 11.19 22.16 33.81
CA PRO A 375 9.85 22.73 34.00
C PRO A 375 8.70 21.81 33.51
N PHE A 376 8.99 20.69 32.84
CA PHE A 376 7.98 19.99 32.01
C PHE A 376 7.26 18.83 32.69
N TYR A 377 7.84 18.19 33.72
CA TYR A 377 7.19 17.11 34.49
C TYR A 377 6.49 16.03 33.64
N ARG A 378 7.13 15.60 32.55
CA ARG A 378 6.63 14.59 31.60
C ARG A 378 7.27 13.23 31.85
N CYS A 379 6.53 12.17 31.58
CA CYS A 379 7.08 10.81 31.60
C CYS A 379 7.76 10.46 30.29
N LEU A 380 9.01 10.01 30.37
CA LEU A 380 9.74 9.37 29.28
C LEU A 380 9.57 7.87 29.43
N CYS A 381 8.74 7.27 28.59
CA CYS A 381 8.36 5.86 28.73
C CYS A 381 9.48 4.92 28.28
N ASP A 382 9.57 3.80 28.99
CA ASP A 382 10.43 2.68 28.63
C ASP A 382 9.87 1.99 27.36
N GLU A 383 10.71 1.18 26.71
CA GLU A 383 10.33 0.44 25.51
C GLU A 383 9.08 -0.43 25.76
N GLY A 384 8.12 -0.39 24.83
CA GLY A 384 6.86 -1.12 24.95
C GLY A 384 5.76 -0.38 25.71
N HIS A 385 6.03 0.82 26.21
CA HIS A 385 5.06 1.66 26.92
C HIS A 385 4.90 3.04 26.28
N ARG A 386 3.69 3.58 26.36
CA ARG A 386 3.30 4.89 25.81
C ARG A 386 2.19 5.54 26.64
N GLY A 387 1.72 6.70 26.16
CA GLY A 387 0.74 7.53 26.86
C GLY A 387 1.44 8.54 27.79
N TYR A 388 0.68 9.49 28.32
CA TYR A 388 1.26 10.60 29.10
C TYR A 388 1.92 10.16 30.42
N ASP A 389 1.50 8.99 30.95
CA ASP A 389 1.95 8.40 32.21
C ASP A 389 2.59 7.02 32.05
N CYS A 390 2.84 6.57 30.81
CA CYS A 390 3.41 5.26 30.48
C CYS A 390 2.55 4.05 30.89
N SER A 391 1.26 4.25 31.18
CA SER A 391 0.33 3.17 31.51
C SER A 391 -0.12 2.34 30.31
N GLN A 392 -0.02 2.88 29.09
CA GLN A 392 -0.54 2.23 27.90
C GLN A 392 0.53 1.36 27.24
N PRO A 393 0.22 0.11 26.86
CA PRO A 393 1.15 -0.69 26.08
C PRO A 393 1.28 -0.14 24.66
N GLN A 394 2.50 -0.18 24.13
CA GLN A 394 2.81 0.18 22.76
C GLN A 394 2.70 -1.07 21.87
N CYS A 395 1.96 -0.96 20.76
CA CYS A 395 1.91 -2.04 19.80
C CYS A 395 3.24 -2.22 19.04
N PRO A 396 3.56 -3.45 18.63
CA PRO A 396 4.72 -3.74 17.79
C PRO A 396 4.76 -2.87 16.53
N THR A 397 5.96 -2.50 16.13
CA THR A 397 6.22 -1.74 14.90
C THR A 397 6.85 -2.63 13.84
N GLY A 398 6.64 -2.26 12.58
CA GLY A 398 7.19 -2.96 11.42
C GLY A 398 7.24 -2.03 10.22
N ARG A 399 7.95 -2.45 9.16
CA ARG A 399 8.05 -1.68 7.91
C ARG A 399 6.65 -1.43 7.35
N ALA A 400 6.36 -0.19 6.94
CA ALA A 400 5.04 0.19 6.47
C ALA A 400 4.68 -0.49 5.13
N TRP A 401 3.47 -1.07 5.05
CA TRP A 401 2.89 -1.53 3.77
C TRP A 401 2.39 -0.36 2.92
N VAL A 402 1.95 0.71 3.57
CA VAL A 402 1.38 1.90 2.96
C VAL A 402 1.98 3.08 3.71
N GLU A 403 2.61 3.99 2.99
CA GLU A 403 3.07 5.26 3.54
C GLU A 403 3.12 6.34 2.46
N GLU A 404 3.29 7.58 2.89
CA GLU A 404 3.58 8.67 1.96
C GLU A 404 4.99 8.52 1.37
N ALA A 405 5.13 8.76 0.06
CA ALA A 405 6.44 8.81 -0.56
C ALA A 405 7.17 10.10 -0.17
N VAL A 406 8.27 9.98 0.58
CA VAL A 406 9.05 11.12 1.08
C VAL A 406 9.90 11.78 -0.02
N ALA A 407 10.13 11.08 -1.12
CA ALA A 407 10.82 11.57 -2.32
C ALA A 407 10.38 10.75 -3.54
N ASN A 408 10.81 11.18 -4.73
CA ASN A 408 10.48 10.50 -5.99
C ASN A 408 10.88 9.02 -5.94
N ASN A 409 9.89 8.13 -6.05
CA ASN A 409 10.03 6.67 -6.01
C ASN A 409 10.63 6.12 -4.70
N VAL A 410 10.51 6.86 -3.59
CA VAL A 410 11.03 6.47 -2.27
C VAL A 410 9.89 6.32 -1.28
N ALA A 411 9.55 5.06 -0.96
CA ALA A 411 8.62 4.66 0.09
C ALA A 411 9.09 3.34 0.71
N HIS A 412 8.31 2.82 1.67
CA HIS A 412 8.59 1.62 2.46
C HIS A 412 9.84 1.72 3.35
N ASN A 413 10.31 2.90 3.74
CA ASN A 413 11.47 3.07 4.63
C ASN A 413 11.08 3.28 6.10
N SER A 414 9.82 3.57 6.39
CA SER A 414 9.39 3.86 7.76
C SER A 414 9.03 2.59 8.54
N VAL A 415 9.38 2.59 9.82
CA VAL A 415 8.95 1.58 10.80
C VAL A 415 7.81 2.18 11.63
N VAL A 416 6.61 1.65 11.42
CA VAL A 416 5.37 2.22 11.97
C VAL A 416 4.59 1.19 12.77
N GLN A 417 3.74 1.67 13.66
CA GLN A 417 2.88 0.80 14.46
C GLN A 417 1.99 -0.06 13.56
N CYS A 418 1.98 -1.37 13.82
CA CYS A 418 1.20 -2.34 13.06
C CYS A 418 1.41 -2.27 11.53
N SER A 419 2.57 -1.79 11.08
CA SER A 419 2.98 -1.72 9.66
C SER A 419 1.98 -1.01 8.74
N ASN A 420 1.14 -0.13 9.28
CA ASN A 420 -0.03 0.46 8.59
C ASN A 420 -0.96 -0.58 7.94
N ALA A 421 -0.95 -1.82 8.43
CA ALA A 421 -1.76 -2.94 7.97
C ALA A 421 -2.55 -3.60 9.11
N GLY A 422 -2.73 -2.88 10.21
CA GLY A 422 -3.48 -3.33 11.37
C GLY A 422 -3.84 -2.19 12.30
N LEU A 423 -4.70 -2.48 13.26
CA LEU A 423 -5.15 -1.54 14.29
C LEU A 423 -4.59 -1.95 15.65
N CYS A 424 -3.98 -1.01 16.36
CA CYS A 424 -3.49 -1.25 17.71
C CYS A 424 -4.65 -1.24 18.70
N ASN A 425 -4.77 -2.29 19.53
CA ASN A 425 -5.75 -2.34 20.60
C ASN A 425 -5.17 -1.83 21.93
N SER A 426 -6.04 -1.69 22.95
CA SER A 426 -5.64 -1.24 24.30
C SER A 426 -4.69 -2.18 25.04
N ALA A 427 -4.55 -3.43 24.59
CA ALA A 427 -3.63 -4.41 25.15
C ALA A 427 -2.25 -4.39 24.48
N GLY A 428 -2.00 -3.49 23.52
CA GLY A 428 -0.71 -3.42 22.82
C GLY A 428 -0.54 -4.50 21.75
N ILE A 429 -1.64 -5.08 21.26
CA ILE A 429 -1.62 -6.11 20.22
C ILE A 429 -2.14 -5.52 18.92
N CYS A 430 -1.41 -5.72 17.82
CA CYS A 430 -1.88 -5.38 16.50
C CYS A 430 -2.94 -6.36 16.01
N ARG A 431 -4.16 -5.86 15.80
CA ARG A 431 -5.21 -6.59 15.09
C ARG A 431 -5.05 -6.35 13.60
N CYS A 432 -4.42 -7.30 12.91
CA CYS A 432 -4.13 -7.19 11.49
C CYS A 432 -5.39 -7.12 10.64
N LEU A 433 -5.33 -6.31 9.58
CA LEU A 433 -6.33 -6.30 8.54
C LEU A 433 -6.31 -7.65 7.81
N PRO A 434 -7.44 -8.04 7.18
CA PRO A 434 -7.51 -9.29 6.43
C PRO A 434 -6.40 -9.39 5.36
N GLY A 435 -5.77 -10.55 5.27
CA GLY A 435 -4.63 -10.77 4.35
C GLY A 435 -3.26 -10.44 4.94
N PHE A 436 -3.19 -10.02 6.21
CA PHE A 436 -1.95 -9.73 6.92
C PHE A 436 -1.81 -10.53 8.21
N GLY A 437 -0.57 -10.75 8.63
CA GLY A 437 -0.18 -11.45 9.85
C GLY A 437 1.18 -11.01 10.37
N GLY A 438 1.65 -11.72 11.40
CA GLY A 438 2.81 -11.30 12.19
C GLY A 438 2.41 -10.36 13.33
N ALA A 439 3.29 -10.23 14.34
CA ALA A 439 3.00 -9.45 15.54
C ALA A 439 2.76 -7.96 15.25
N ALA A 440 3.38 -7.43 14.20
CA ALA A 440 3.21 -6.05 13.73
C ALA A 440 2.42 -5.96 12.41
N CYS A 441 1.74 -7.02 11.97
CA CYS A 441 1.06 -7.06 10.66
C CYS A 441 1.99 -6.81 9.46
N ASN A 442 3.28 -7.07 9.65
CA ASN A 442 4.34 -6.84 8.67
C ASN A 442 4.47 -7.96 7.64
N ARG A 443 3.60 -8.97 7.67
CA ARG A 443 3.64 -10.10 6.73
C ARG A 443 2.31 -10.25 6.01
N MET A 444 2.37 -10.42 4.70
CA MET A 444 1.24 -10.85 3.90
C MET A 444 0.92 -12.30 4.27
N SER A 445 -0.33 -12.60 4.58
CA SER A 445 -0.75 -13.96 4.88
C SER A 445 -0.52 -14.88 3.67
N CYS A 446 -0.07 -16.09 3.93
CA CYS A 446 0.03 -17.10 2.89
C CYS A 446 -1.36 -17.47 2.34
N PRO A 447 -1.42 -17.93 1.08
CA PRO A 447 -2.62 -18.48 0.47
C PRO A 447 -3.34 -19.47 1.37
N THR A 448 -4.67 -19.35 1.41
CA THR A 448 -5.53 -20.32 2.10
C THR A 448 -6.51 -20.94 1.13
N SER A 449 -6.85 -22.20 1.34
CA SER A 449 -7.92 -22.88 0.61
C SER A 449 -8.69 -23.73 1.61
N ASN A 450 -10.01 -23.55 1.66
CA ASN A 450 -10.88 -24.17 2.67
C ASN A 450 -10.40 -23.96 4.11
N GLY A 451 -9.89 -22.75 4.42
CA GLY A 451 -9.38 -22.38 5.75
C GLY A 451 -8.00 -22.93 6.11
N ALA A 452 -7.39 -23.78 5.26
CA ALA A 452 -6.05 -24.31 5.48
C ALA A 452 -4.99 -23.49 4.75
N VAL A 453 -3.97 -23.01 5.49
CA VAL A 453 -2.78 -22.37 4.91
C VAL A 453 -2.06 -23.38 4.01
N CYS A 454 -1.79 -22.98 2.77
CA CYS A 454 -1.19 -23.84 1.76
C CYS A 454 -1.88 -25.21 1.61
N SER A 455 -3.20 -25.25 1.84
CA SER A 455 -4.01 -26.47 1.76
C SER A 455 -3.54 -27.63 2.66
N ASN A 456 -2.73 -27.38 3.70
CA ASN A 456 -2.00 -28.42 4.46
C ASN A 456 -1.14 -29.33 3.56
N ARG A 457 -0.69 -28.79 2.42
CA ARG A 457 0.02 -29.48 1.32
C ARG A 457 1.24 -28.68 0.88
N GLY A 458 1.73 -27.82 1.76
CA GLY A 458 2.87 -26.95 1.52
C GLY A 458 3.23 -26.15 2.75
N THR A 459 4.37 -25.50 2.68
CA THR A 459 4.90 -24.63 3.74
C THR A 459 4.81 -23.16 3.32
N CYS A 460 4.38 -22.30 4.23
CA CYS A 460 4.38 -20.85 4.03
C CYS A 460 5.82 -20.31 4.08
N ARG A 461 6.24 -19.57 3.05
CA ARG A 461 7.61 -19.05 2.87
C ARG A 461 7.59 -17.60 2.40
N THR A 462 8.59 -16.82 2.80
CA THR A 462 8.79 -15.45 2.27
C THR A 462 9.32 -15.48 0.83
N LEU A 463 9.26 -14.36 0.12
CA LEU A 463 9.85 -14.23 -1.21
C LEU A 463 11.35 -14.55 -1.21
N ARG A 464 12.09 -14.09 -0.19
CA ARG A 464 13.51 -14.42 -0.02
C ARG A 464 13.73 -15.92 0.06
N GLU A 465 12.96 -16.61 0.90
CA GLU A 465 13.05 -18.07 1.05
C GLU A 465 12.66 -18.80 -0.23
N LEU A 466 11.61 -18.36 -0.93
CA LEU A 466 11.17 -18.95 -2.19
C LEU A 466 12.19 -18.76 -3.31
N ALA A 467 12.83 -17.59 -3.39
CA ALA A 467 13.90 -17.31 -4.33
C ALA A 467 15.07 -18.27 -4.11
N ALA A 468 15.49 -18.47 -2.85
CA ALA A 468 16.50 -19.45 -2.50
C ALA A 468 16.07 -20.87 -2.88
N LEU A 469 14.81 -21.24 -2.65
CA LEU A 469 14.30 -22.58 -3.02
C LEU A 469 14.07 -22.79 -4.53
N THR A 470 14.28 -21.77 -5.37
CA THR A 470 14.05 -21.88 -6.80
C THR A 470 15.19 -22.68 -7.46
N PRO A 471 14.90 -23.83 -8.12
CA PRO A 471 15.92 -24.60 -8.81
C PRO A 471 16.44 -23.80 -10.01
N THR A 472 17.74 -23.60 -10.08
CA THR A 472 18.39 -23.02 -11.27
C THR A 472 18.43 -24.02 -12.42
N SER A 473 18.62 -23.54 -13.65
CA SER A 473 18.77 -24.37 -14.86
C SER A 473 19.92 -25.38 -14.78
N THR A 474 20.87 -25.20 -13.85
CA THR A 474 21.96 -26.14 -13.58
C THR A 474 21.68 -27.10 -12.41
N PHE A 475 20.54 -26.99 -11.72
CA PHE A 475 20.05 -27.85 -10.64
C PHE A 475 21.04 -28.19 -9.50
N THR A 476 22.16 -27.49 -9.39
CA THR A 476 23.25 -27.76 -8.45
C THR A 476 23.21 -26.91 -7.19
N ALA A 477 22.44 -25.81 -7.15
CA ALA A 477 22.19 -25.03 -5.93
C ALA A 477 20.92 -24.17 -6.04
N ALA A 478 20.23 -24.05 -4.90
CA ALA A 478 19.38 -22.91 -4.53
C ALA A 478 20.07 -21.59 -4.95
N GLY A 479 19.60 -20.91 -6.01
CA GLY A 479 20.52 -20.02 -6.76
C GLY A 479 20.11 -18.56 -6.96
N PHE A 480 18.86 -18.17 -6.70
CA PHE A 480 18.46 -16.77 -6.81
C PHE A 480 18.29 -16.15 -5.42
N VAL A 481 18.69 -14.88 -5.31
CA VAL A 481 18.45 -14.07 -4.13
C VAL A 481 17.39 -13.04 -4.50
N TYR A 482 16.43 -12.83 -3.60
CA TYR A 482 15.52 -11.70 -3.65
C TYR A 482 15.72 -10.88 -2.37
N GLY A 483 16.17 -9.64 -2.53
CA GLY A 483 16.46 -8.70 -1.45
C GLY A 483 17.79 -8.93 -0.76
N SER A 484 18.86 -9.18 -1.51
CA SER A 484 20.22 -9.39 -0.96
C SER A 484 20.64 -8.29 0.03
N ASP A 485 20.30 -7.04 -0.27
CA ASP A 485 20.36 -5.91 0.65
C ASP A 485 18.99 -5.74 1.37
N PRO A 486 18.92 -5.93 2.71
CA PRO A 486 17.67 -5.76 3.47
C PRO A 486 17.16 -4.31 3.50
N ASN A 487 17.96 -3.33 3.07
CA ASN A 487 17.59 -1.92 2.99
C ASN A 487 17.19 -1.48 1.57
N ALA A 488 17.38 -2.34 0.56
CA ALA A 488 17.02 -2.01 -0.81
C ALA A 488 15.50 -1.87 -0.98
N LEU A 489 15.06 -0.66 -1.33
CA LEU A 489 13.65 -0.35 -1.53
C LEU A 489 13.05 -1.06 -2.74
N SER A 490 13.84 -1.48 -3.73
CA SER A 490 13.34 -2.28 -4.87
C SER A 490 12.82 -3.67 -4.46
N THR A 491 13.25 -4.17 -3.31
CA THR A 491 12.99 -5.51 -2.78
C THR A 491 12.53 -5.45 -1.33
N TRP A 492 11.91 -4.35 -0.92
CA TRP A 492 11.49 -4.08 0.46
C TRP A 492 10.59 -5.20 1.03
N ASP A 493 9.88 -5.89 0.16
CA ASP A 493 8.89 -6.91 0.49
C ASP A 493 9.46 -8.34 0.58
N ALA A 494 10.79 -8.49 0.46
CA ALA A 494 11.46 -9.79 0.45
C ALA A 494 11.10 -10.71 1.63
N ASP A 495 10.91 -10.12 2.81
CA ASP A 495 10.54 -10.83 4.05
C ASP A 495 9.10 -10.53 4.52
N MET A 496 8.39 -9.69 3.77
CA MET A 496 7.01 -9.27 4.06
C MET A 496 6.00 -10.04 3.22
N SER A 497 6.27 -10.25 1.93
CA SER A 497 5.42 -11.01 1.02
C SER A 497 5.63 -12.52 1.21
N GLN A 498 4.54 -13.27 1.40
CA GLN A 498 4.59 -14.72 1.63
C GLN A 498 3.71 -15.51 0.66
N GLY A 499 4.17 -16.72 0.33
CA GLY A 499 3.48 -17.67 -0.55
C GLY A 499 3.73 -19.12 -0.14
N CYS A 500 3.14 -20.04 -0.89
CA CYS A 500 3.22 -21.46 -0.55
C CYS A 500 4.31 -22.17 -1.35
N TYR A 501 5.18 -22.89 -0.64
CA TYR A 501 6.07 -23.88 -1.22
C TYR A 501 5.43 -25.26 -1.11
N CYS A 502 5.00 -25.82 -2.23
CA CYS A 502 4.18 -27.03 -2.24
C CYS A 502 4.95 -28.30 -1.97
N ASP A 503 4.36 -29.19 -1.17
CA ASP A 503 4.93 -30.48 -0.80
C ASP A 503 4.90 -31.46 -1.97
N LYS A 504 5.81 -32.43 -1.89
CA LYS A 504 5.92 -33.54 -2.83
C LYS A 504 4.92 -34.64 -2.47
N VAL A 505 4.26 -35.22 -3.47
CA VAL A 505 3.44 -36.42 -3.34
C VAL A 505 3.93 -37.54 -4.24
N PRO A 506 3.95 -38.79 -3.76
CA PRO A 506 4.17 -39.94 -4.62
C PRO A 506 3.02 -40.08 -5.62
N LEU A 507 3.32 -40.04 -6.91
CA LEU A 507 2.43 -40.50 -7.97
C LEU A 507 2.90 -41.88 -8.48
N ASP A 508 2.03 -42.52 -9.28
CA ASP A 508 2.20 -43.88 -9.80
C ASP A 508 3.64 -44.16 -10.30
N ARG A 509 4.18 -45.33 -9.94
CA ARG A 509 5.61 -45.75 -10.08
C ARG A 509 6.65 -45.06 -9.19
N GLY A 510 6.26 -44.42 -8.08
CA GLY A 510 7.20 -44.00 -7.03
C GLY A 510 7.97 -42.70 -7.32
N LYS A 511 7.53 -41.91 -8.31
CA LYS A 511 8.06 -40.55 -8.55
C LYS A 511 7.30 -39.54 -7.70
N ASN A 512 8.00 -38.63 -7.03
CA ASN A 512 7.37 -37.56 -6.28
C ASN A 512 7.18 -36.31 -7.15
N VAL A 513 5.92 -35.91 -7.33
CA VAL A 513 5.56 -34.65 -8.01
C VAL A 513 5.03 -33.68 -6.96
N ARG A 514 5.34 -32.38 -7.10
CA ARG A 514 4.82 -31.38 -6.16
C ARG A 514 3.35 -31.09 -6.43
N TYR A 515 2.59 -30.84 -5.36
CA TYR A 515 1.32 -30.12 -5.52
C TYR A 515 1.52 -28.82 -6.29
N SER A 516 0.47 -28.37 -6.97
CA SER A 516 0.52 -27.20 -7.84
C SER A 516 -0.56 -26.17 -7.48
N GLY A 517 -0.49 -25.03 -8.17
CA GLY A 517 -1.32 -23.88 -7.87
C GLY A 517 -0.77 -23.06 -6.69
N TYR A 518 -1.15 -21.79 -6.65
CA TYR A 518 -0.60 -20.83 -5.70
C TYR A 518 -0.83 -21.19 -4.22
N SER A 519 -1.88 -21.96 -3.93
CA SER A 519 -2.25 -22.44 -2.59
C SER A 519 -1.93 -23.91 -2.33
N CYS A 520 -1.25 -24.61 -3.25
CA CYS A 520 -0.99 -26.06 -3.19
C CYS A 520 -2.25 -26.93 -3.15
N SER A 521 -3.39 -26.37 -3.56
CA SER A 521 -4.68 -27.06 -3.60
C SER A 521 -4.80 -28.05 -4.76
N LYS A 522 -4.03 -27.88 -5.85
CA LYS A 522 -4.13 -28.72 -7.04
C LYS A 522 -3.24 -29.95 -6.91
N THR A 523 -3.85 -31.13 -7.01
CA THR A 523 -3.15 -32.40 -7.13
C THR A 523 -2.40 -32.44 -8.47
N PRO A 524 -1.12 -32.87 -8.49
CA PRO A 524 -0.41 -33.06 -9.75
C PRO A 524 -1.06 -34.20 -10.54
N CYS A 525 -1.20 -34.01 -11.85
CA CYS A 525 -1.61 -35.08 -12.76
C CYS A 525 -0.35 -35.80 -13.28
N PRO A 526 -0.43 -37.11 -13.59
CA PRO A 526 0.64 -37.80 -14.30
C PRO A 526 0.95 -37.07 -15.61
N SER A 527 2.23 -36.84 -15.86
CA SER A 527 2.74 -36.32 -17.13
C SER A 527 3.38 -37.45 -17.93
N GLY A 528 3.19 -37.45 -19.24
CA GLY A 528 3.81 -38.39 -20.17
C GLY A 528 4.09 -37.72 -21.51
N ASP A 529 4.77 -38.44 -22.38
CA ASP A 529 4.98 -38.02 -23.76
C ASP A 529 3.66 -38.08 -24.56
N ASP A 530 3.54 -37.22 -25.57
CA ASP A 530 2.40 -37.23 -26.47
C ASP A 530 2.57 -38.39 -27.47
N PRO A 531 1.65 -39.38 -27.52
CA PRO A 531 1.82 -40.54 -28.40
C PRO A 531 1.68 -40.20 -29.90
N TRP A 532 1.27 -38.98 -30.26
CA TRP A 532 1.06 -38.56 -31.65
C TRP A 532 2.22 -37.77 -32.25
N THR A 533 3.19 -37.35 -31.45
CA THR A 533 4.40 -36.70 -31.94
C THR A 533 5.35 -37.73 -32.58
N THR A 534 5.86 -37.44 -33.78
CA THR A 534 6.78 -38.33 -34.52
C THR A 534 8.18 -37.73 -34.57
N ASN A 535 9.20 -38.57 -34.78
CA ASN A 535 10.63 -38.20 -34.76
C ASN A 535 11.13 -37.64 -33.43
N GLN A 536 10.54 -38.06 -32.32
CA GLN A 536 11.03 -37.73 -30.98
C GLN A 536 12.26 -38.56 -30.65
N VAL A 537 13.19 -37.96 -29.92
CA VAL A 537 14.40 -38.60 -29.42
C VAL A 537 14.47 -38.38 -27.92
N ASP A 538 14.91 -39.41 -27.19
CA ASP A 538 15.21 -39.26 -25.77
C ASP A 538 16.43 -38.35 -25.58
N GLU A 539 16.36 -37.46 -24.59
CA GLU A 539 17.51 -36.65 -24.19
C GLU A 539 18.63 -37.56 -23.65
N VAL A 540 19.84 -37.44 -24.21
CA VAL A 540 21.01 -38.22 -23.79
C VAL A 540 22.04 -37.32 -23.12
N GLN A 541 22.28 -37.55 -21.83
CA GLN A 541 23.36 -36.91 -21.08
C GLN A 541 24.52 -37.88 -20.87
N SER A 542 25.75 -37.37 -20.98
CA SER A 542 26.98 -38.14 -20.75
C SER A 542 27.68 -37.64 -19.50
N VAL A 543 28.03 -38.58 -18.60
CA VAL A 543 28.89 -38.32 -17.44
C VAL A 543 30.18 -39.09 -17.65
N SER A 544 31.31 -38.37 -17.71
CA SER A 544 32.65 -38.94 -17.79
C SER A 544 33.37 -38.79 -16.46
N CYS A 545 33.88 -39.89 -15.91
CA CYS A 545 34.57 -39.91 -14.63
C CYS A 545 35.96 -40.56 -14.82
N SER A 546 37.01 -39.86 -14.41
CA SER A 546 38.38 -40.40 -14.32
C SER A 546 38.87 -40.15 -12.90
N ALA A 547 39.00 -41.22 -12.13
CA ALA A 547 39.41 -41.17 -10.74
C ALA A 547 40.11 -42.49 -10.35
N ASP A 548 41.09 -42.39 -9.46
CA ASP A 548 41.82 -43.55 -8.91
C ASP A 548 41.18 -44.09 -7.62
N GLY A 549 40.11 -43.44 -7.13
CA GLY A 549 39.43 -43.76 -5.88
C GLY A 549 38.26 -42.82 -5.56
N GLY A 550 37.43 -43.21 -4.60
CA GLY A 550 36.36 -42.36 -4.04
C GLY A 550 34.96 -42.64 -4.58
N SER A 551 34.07 -41.65 -4.44
CA SER A 551 32.67 -41.74 -4.86
C SER A 551 32.18 -40.37 -5.32
N PHE A 552 31.19 -40.35 -6.19
CA PHE A 552 30.52 -39.15 -6.69
C PHE A 552 29.02 -39.25 -6.48
N THR A 553 28.31 -38.14 -6.58
CA THR A 553 26.84 -38.11 -6.55
C THR A 553 26.33 -37.43 -7.80
N LEU A 554 25.14 -37.83 -8.26
CA LEU A 554 24.44 -37.17 -9.36
C LEU A 554 23.18 -36.51 -8.81
N SER A 555 22.88 -35.30 -9.26
CA SER A 555 21.67 -34.58 -8.88
C SER A 555 20.75 -34.40 -10.09
N PHE A 556 19.46 -34.66 -9.91
CA PHE A 556 18.44 -34.45 -10.93
C PHE A 556 17.19 -33.88 -10.27
N ARG A 557 16.70 -32.73 -10.76
CA ARG A 557 15.48 -32.04 -10.27
C ARG A 557 15.42 -31.88 -8.74
N GLY A 558 16.58 -31.59 -8.13
CA GLY A 558 16.71 -31.32 -6.69
C GLY A 558 16.77 -32.56 -5.79
N GLU A 559 16.81 -33.77 -6.35
CA GLU A 559 17.19 -34.98 -5.61
C GLU A 559 18.63 -35.36 -5.96
N THR A 560 19.36 -35.93 -5.00
CA THR A 560 20.75 -36.35 -5.18
C THR A 560 20.85 -37.83 -4.89
N THR A 561 21.56 -38.58 -5.74
CA THR A 561 21.79 -40.00 -5.52
C THR A 561 22.58 -40.20 -4.23
N LEU A 562 22.45 -41.37 -3.62
CA LEU A 562 23.48 -41.82 -2.67
C LEU A 562 24.87 -41.83 -3.35
N PRO A 563 25.97 -41.75 -2.58
CA PRO A 563 27.32 -41.83 -3.13
C PRO A 563 27.50 -43.06 -4.04
N ILE A 564 27.88 -42.81 -5.29
CA ILE A 564 28.16 -43.80 -6.32
C ILE A 564 29.69 -44.01 -6.34
N PRO A 565 30.20 -45.21 -6.10
CA PRO A 565 31.64 -45.47 -6.19
C PRO A 565 32.21 -45.10 -7.55
N PHE A 566 33.45 -44.61 -7.61
CA PHE A 566 34.11 -44.27 -8.88
C PHE A 566 34.18 -45.47 -9.86
N SER A 567 34.22 -46.69 -9.31
CA SER A 567 34.25 -47.96 -10.04
C SER A 567 32.85 -48.58 -10.26
N ALA A 568 31.78 -47.81 -10.10
CA ALA A 568 30.41 -48.31 -10.19
C ALA A 568 30.06 -48.82 -11.60
N SER A 569 29.30 -49.91 -11.67
CA SER A 569 28.79 -50.46 -12.93
C SER A 569 27.65 -49.61 -13.51
N THR A 570 27.35 -49.80 -14.80
CA THR A 570 26.17 -49.18 -15.45
C THR A 570 24.86 -49.49 -14.72
N ALA A 571 24.69 -50.73 -14.22
CA ALA A 571 23.52 -51.12 -13.44
C ALA A 571 23.44 -50.36 -12.10
N THR A 572 24.58 -50.14 -11.44
CA THR A 572 24.65 -49.36 -10.20
C THR A 572 24.26 -47.90 -10.43
N VAL A 573 24.78 -47.27 -11.49
CA VAL A 573 24.43 -45.89 -11.87
C VAL A 573 22.94 -45.80 -12.21
N LYS A 574 22.42 -46.74 -13.01
CA LYS A 574 20.99 -46.83 -13.35
C LYS A 574 20.12 -46.93 -12.09
N SER A 575 20.39 -47.87 -11.21
CA SER A 575 19.63 -48.03 -9.96
C SER A 575 19.77 -46.83 -9.02
N ALA A 576 20.90 -46.12 -9.04
CA ALA A 576 21.07 -44.90 -8.26
C ALA A 576 20.13 -43.79 -8.78
N LEU A 577 20.03 -43.62 -10.10
CA LEU A 577 19.15 -42.64 -10.74
C LEU A 577 17.66 -43.04 -10.65
N GLU A 578 17.31 -44.30 -10.85
CA GLU A 578 15.92 -44.80 -10.75
C GLU A 578 15.34 -44.74 -9.34
N ARG A 579 16.19 -44.62 -8.30
CA ARG A 579 15.77 -44.37 -6.92
C ARG A 579 15.46 -42.91 -6.64
N LEU A 580 15.84 -41.99 -7.53
CA LEU A 580 15.47 -40.58 -7.37
C LEU A 580 13.95 -40.44 -7.53
N LEU A 581 13.34 -39.73 -6.60
CA LEU A 581 11.89 -39.59 -6.55
C LEU A 581 11.42 -38.36 -7.35
N THR A 582 11.97 -38.08 -8.53
CA THR A 582 11.68 -36.84 -9.31
C THR A 582 11.09 -37.06 -10.69
#